data_AF-A0A8T5THA2-F1
#
_entry.id   AF-A0A8T5THA2-F1
#
_cell.length_a   1.000
_cell.length_b   1.000
_cell.length_c   1.000
_cell.angle_alpha   90.00
_cell.angle_beta   90.00
_cell.angle_gamma   90.00
#
_symmetry.space_group_name_H-M   'P 1'
#
loop_
_entity.id
_entity.type
_entity.pdbx_description
1 polymer ?
#
loop_
_entity_poly.entity_id
_entity_poly.type
_entity_poly.pdbx_seq_one_letter_code
_entity_poly.pdbx_strand_id
1 'polypeptide(L)'
;MTDSQTPEEIKTQIESEAYYLAEKKLSYEELCWMLAEESIKSEREVIGRISKFKIEEKAKEIFKLNYSEDELCWNIAQRKIKSKK
;
A
#
# COMPACT_ATOMS: atom_id res chain seq x y z
N MET A 1 6.27 -24.42 15.53
CA MET A 1 7.19 -23.69 14.62
C MET A 1 6.58 -22.31 14.45
N THR A 2 7.08 -21.32 15.18
CA THR A 2 6.61 -19.94 15.09
C THR A 2 7.43 -19.26 13.99
N ASP A 3 6.87 -19.12 12.80
CA ASP A 3 7.43 -18.29 11.71
C ASP A 3 7.31 -16.81 12.09
N SER A 4 8.09 -16.38 13.09
CA SER A 4 8.27 -14.97 13.40
C SER A 4 9.37 -14.44 12.50
N GLN A 5 8.98 -13.93 11.32
CA GLN A 5 9.89 -13.17 10.46
C GLN A 5 10.56 -12.04 11.25
N THR A 6 11.87 -11.90 11.10
CA THR A 6 12.66 -10.83 11.68
C THR A 6 12.30 -9.47 11.08
N PRO A 7 12.53 -8.35 11.80
CA PRO A 7 12.34 -7.01 11.24
C PRO A 7 13.10 -6.79 9.93
N GLU A 8 14.30 -7.34 9.80
CA GLU A 8 15.15 -7.26 8.62
C GLU A 8 14.54 -8.00 7.41
N GLU A 9 13.97 -9.18 7.63
CA GLU A 9 13.28 -9.94 6.57
C GLU A 9 12.01 -9.22 6.10
N ILE A 10 11.28 -8.57 7.02
CA ILE A 10 10.11 -7.76 6.68
C ILE A 10 10.54 -6.54 5.87
N LYS A 11 11.61 -5.86 6.28
CA LYS A 11 12.16 -4.70 5.55
C LYS A 11 12.58 -5.09 4.14
N THR A 12 13.28 -6.21 3.99
CA THR A 12 13.71 -6.74 2.68
C THR A 12 12.51 -7.05 1.77
N GLN A 13 11.43 -7.60 2.33
CA GLN A 13 10.19 -7.84 1.56
C GLN A 13 9.51 -6.55 1.12
N ILE A 14 9.49 -5.53 1.99
CA ILE A 14 8.95 -4.21 1.65
C ILE A 14 9.79 -3.57 0.54
N GLU A 15 11.12 -3.59 0.67
CA GLU A 15 12.05 -3.07 -0.34
C GLU A 15 11.83 -3.73 -1.70
N SER A 16 11.75 -5.06 -1.74
CA SER A 16 11.52 -5.82 -2.96
C SER A 16 10.17 -5.50 -3.62
N GLU A 17 9.09 -5.45 -2.85
CA GLU A 17 7.77 -5.11 -3.37
C GLU A 17 7.68 -3.64 -3.83
N ALA A 18 8.31 -2.70 -3.10
CA ALA A 18 8.36 -1.30 -3.47
C ALA A 18 9.15 -1.09 -4.77
N TYR A 19 10.28 -1.77 -4.92
CA TYR A 19 11.07 -1.77 -6.15
C TYR A 19 10.24 -2.31 -7.33
N TYR A 20 9.53 -3.42 -7.15
CA TYR A 20 8.65 -3.97 -8.18
C TYR A 20 7.50 -3.01 -8.57
N LEU A 21 7.00 -2.20 -7.63
CA LEU A 21 5.99 -1.18 -7.93
C LEU A 21 6.58 -0.02 -8.75
N ALA A 22 7.79 0.43 -8.43
CA ALA A 22 8.48 1.48 -9.17
C ALA A 22 8.75 1.06 -10.63
N GLU A 23 9.17 -0.20 -10.85
CA GLU A 23 9.43 -0.75 -12.19
C GLU A 23 8.17 -0.79 -13.09
N LYS A 24 6.97 -0.79 -12.50
CA LYS A 24 5.72 -0.75 -13.27
C LYS A 24 5.42 0.61 -13.89
N LYS A 25 6.16 1.67 -13.50
CA LYS A 25 5.99 3.04 -14.01
C LYS A 25 4.53 3.51 -13.96
N LEU A 26 3.86 3.19 -12.86
CA LEU A 26 2.50 3.67 -12.59
C LEU A 26 2.55 5.19 -12.46
N SER A 27 1.51 5.86 -12.94
CA SER A 27 1.34 7.28 -12.72
C SER A 27 1.15 7.58 -11.23
N TYR A 28 1.47 8.80 -10.82
CA TYR A 28 1.26 9.28 -9.46
C TYR A 28 -0.18 9.07 -8.96
N GLU A 29 -1.17 9.30 -9.82
CA GLU A 29 -2.59 9.09 -9.50
C GLU A 29 -2.92 7.61 -9.28
N GLU A 30 -2.37 6.71 -10.10
CA GLU A 30 -2.51 5.26 -9.92
C GLU A 30 -1.85 4.78 -8.62
N LEU A 31 -0.70 5.34 -8.24
CA LEU A 31 -0.04 5.05 -6.98
C LEU A 31 -0.88 5.54 -5.78
N CYS A 32 -1.45 6.74 -5.86
CA CYS A 32 -2.37 7.26 -4.84
C CYS A 32 -3.62 6.39 -4.70
N TRP A 33 -4.19 5.95 -5.82
CA TRP A 33 -5.33 5.04 -5.85
C TRP A 33 -4.98 3.68 -5.23
N MET A 34 -3.84 3.10 -5.60
CA MET A 34 -3.40 1.81 -5.07
C MET A 34 -3.16 1.88 -3.56
N LEU A 35 -2.55 2.96 -3.07
CA LEU A 35 -2.35 3.16 -1.62
C LEU A 35 -3.67 3.31 -0.88
N ALA A 36 -4.65 4.01 -1.48
CA ALA A 36 -6.00 4.14 -0.92
C ALA A 36 -6.69 2.77 -0.80
N GLU A 37 -6.65 1.97 -1.86
CA GLU A 37 -7.23 0.62 -1.87
C GLU A 37 -6.62 -0.26 -0.79
N GLU A 38 -5.29 -0.33 -0.72
CA GLU A 38 -4.59 -1.18 0.26
C GLU A 38 -4.79 -0.69 1.70
N SER A 39 -4.91 0.62 1.90
CA SER A 39 -5.24 1.18 3.21
C SER A 39 -6.62 0.73 3.69
N ILE A 40 -7.64 0.83 2.83
CA ILE A 40 -9.01 0.43 3.15
C ILE A 40 -9.12 -1.09 3.33
N LYS A 41 -8.46 -1.89 2.47
CA LYS A 41 -8.43 -3.36 2.62
C LYS A 41 -7.82 -3.79 3.97
N SER A 42 -6.84 -3.04 4.47
CA SER A 42 -6.19 -3.32 5.74
C SER A 42 -7.03 -2.95 6.97
N GLU A 43 -8.11 -2.19 6.80
CA GLU A 43 -9.04 -1.86 7.88
C GLU A 43 -9.96 -3.07 8.15
N ARG A 44 -9.85 -3.65 9.36
CA ARG A 44 -10.59 -4.85 9.81
C ARG A 44 -12.12 -4.73 9.70
N GLU A 45 -12.65 -3.53 9.51
CA GLU A 45 -14.09 -3.25 9.42
C GLU A 45 -14.68 -3.48 8.03
N VAL A 46 -13.85 -3.73 7.01
CA VAL A 46 -14.35 -3.96 5.64
C VAL A 46 -14.73 -5.42 5.44
N ILE A 47 -15.77 -5.88 6.15
CA ILE A 47 -16.49 -7.10 5.82
C ILE A 47 -17.55 -6.71 4.77
N GLY A 48 -17.14 -6.50 3.52
CA GLY A 48 -18.06 -6.11 2.46
C GLY A 48 -17.41 -5.54 1.20
N ARG A 49 -18.25 -5.08 0.27
CA ARG A 49 -17.81 -4.48 -0.99
C ARG A 49 -17.23 -3.09 -0.70
N ILE A 50 -15.93 -2.89 -0.94
CA ILE A 50 -15.32 -1.56 -0.85
C ILE A 50 -16.02 -0.64 -1.85
N SER A 51 -16.56 0.47 -1.37
CA SER A 51 -17.16 1.48 -2.24
C SER A 51 -16.06 2.20 -3.02
N LYS A 52 -16.20 2.26 -4.35
CA LYS A 52 -15.31 3.04 -5.22
C LYS A 52 -15.20 4.50 -4.76
N PHE A 53 -16.31 5.07 -4.28
CA PHE A 53 -16.33 6.44 -3.73
C PHE A 53 -15.41 6.60 -2.52
N LYS A 54 -15.36 5.60 -1.62
CA LYS A 54 -14.45 5.64 -0.46
C LYS A 54 -12.98 5.57 -0.89
N ILE A 55 -12.66 4.73 -1.87
CA ILE A 55 -11.30 4.66 -2.45
C ILE A 55 -10.93 6.00 -3.06
N GLU A 56 -11.84 6.59 -3.84
CA GLU A 56 -11.60 7.87 -4.50
C GLU A 56 -11.34 9.01 -3.50
N GLU A 57 -12.17 9.14 -2.45
CA GLU A 57 -11.96 10.14 -1.41
C GLU A 57 -10.63 9.93 -0.69
N LYS A 58 -10.27 8.67 -0.38
CA LYS A 58 -8.99 8.34 0.25
C LYS A 58 -7.80 8.61 -0.67
N ALA A 59 -7.94 8.36 -1.97
CA ALA A 59 -6.91 8.67 -2.96
C ALA A 59 -6.69 10.19 -3.07
N LYS A 60 -7.76 10.99 -3.02
CA LYS A 60 -7.66 12.46 -2.96
C LYS A 60 -6.99 12.94 -1.67
N GLU A 61 -7.27 12.32 -0.52
CA GLU A 61 -6.56 12.61 0.72
C GLU A 61 -5.06 12.34 0.58
N ILE A 62 -4.69 11.17 0.05
CA ILE A 62 -3.28 10.78 -0.17
C ILE A 62 -2.60 11.72 -1.16
N PHE A 63 -3.27 12.07 -2.25
CA PHE A 63 -2.74 13.00 -3.25
C PHE A 63 -2.34 14.33 -2.61
N LYS A 64 -3.16 14.85 -1.69
CA LYS A 64 -2.90 16.10 -0.96
C LYS A 64 -1.72 16.02 0.02
N LEU A 65 -1.32 14.82 0.45
CA LEU A 65 -0.14 14.63 1.30
C LEU A 65 1.17 14.84 0.54
N ASN A 66 1.11 14.87 -0.81
CA ASN A 66 2.24 15.18 -1.68
C ASN A 66 3.49 14.33 -1.38
N TYR A 67 3.27 13.03 -1.19
CA TYR A 67 4.35 12.05 -1.12
C TYR A 67 5.13 12.00 -2.42
N SER A 68 6.38 11.58 -2.38
CA SER A 68 7.11 11.16 -3.57
C SER A 68 6.59 9.81 -4.09
N GLU A 69 6.87 9.50 -5.36
CA GLU A 69 6.52 8.20 -5.95
C GLU A 69 7.18 7.04 -5.19
N ASP A 70 8.42 7.21 -4.73
CA ASP A 70 9.14 6.23 -3.91
C ASP A 70 8.45 6.01 -2.56
N GLU A 71 8.03 7.09 -1.89
CA GLU A 71 7.27 7.00 -0.65
C GLU A 71 5.91 6.32 -0.87
N LEU A 72 5.22 6.59 -1.98
CA LEU A 72 3.98 5.89 -2.32
C LEU A 72 4.24 4.38 -2.51
N CYS A 73 5.24 4.01 -3.30
CA CYS A 73 5.62 2.61 -3.52
C CYS A 73 5.95 1.90 -2.21
N TRP A 74 6.74 2.55 -1.34
CA TRP A 74 7.09 2.02 -0.02
C TRP A 74 5.85 1.80 0.86
N ASN A 75 4.97 2.79 0.94
CA ASN A 75 3.77 2.71 1.77
C ASN A 75 2.80 1.63 1.27
N ILE A 76 2.63 1.48 -0.05
CA ILE A 76 1.83 0.40 -0.66
C ILE A 76 2.42 -0.96 -0.29
N ALA A 77 3.73 -1.13 -0.48
CA ALA A 77 4.44 -2.37 -0.17
C ALA A 77 4.28 -2.75 1.31
N GLN A 78 4.46 -1.78 2.22
CA GLN A 78 4.28 -2.00 3.64
C GLN A 78 2.85 -2.48 3.98
N ARG A 79 1.82 -1.89 3.38
CA ARG A 79 0.42 -2.30 3.59
C ARG A 79 0.17 -3.73 3.11
N LYS A 80 0.65 -4.07 1.91
CA LYS A 80 0.53 -5.43 1.35
C LYS A 80 1.20 -6.50 2.22
N ILE A 81 2.41 -6.24 2.70
CA ILE A 81 3.13 -7.18 3.57
C ILE A 81 2.40 -7.34 4.91
N LYS A 82 1.91 -6.25 5.50
CA LYS A 82 1.11 -6.31 6.74
C LYS A 82 -0.22 -7.04 6.55
N SER A 83 -0.85 -6.95 5.38
CA SER A 83 -2.12 -7.64 5.09
C SER A 83 -1.96 -9.14 4.81
N LYS A 84 -0.74 -9.64 4.56
CA LYS A 84 -0.45 -11.08 4.35
C LYS A 84 -0.23 -11.84 5.66
N LYS A 85 -0.12 -11.14 6.80
CA LYS A 85 0.00 -11.71 8.14
C LYS A 85 -1.34 -11.72 8.85
#